data_AF-A0A1E1X6P1-F1
#
_entry.id   AF-A0A1E1X6P1-F1
#
_cell.length_a   1.000
_cell.length_b   1.000
_cell.length_c   1.000
_cell.angle_alpha   90.00
_cell.angle_beta   90.00
_cell.angle_gamma   90.00
#
_symmetry.space_group_name_H-M   'P 1'
#
loop_
_entity.id
_entity.type
_entity.pdbx_description
1 polymer ?
#
loop_
_entity_poly.entity_id
_entity_poly.type
_entity_poly.pdbx_seq_one_letter_code
_entity_poly.pdbx_strand_id
1 'polypeptide(L)'
;AFDPEAEFHIKNKSRQSSLEQGLVVYAKSRGSLDPYGWLLDIINKFGSRGGFDKILNKFGENLTANEMAALLNPLAVCAQFLNPDTTCALLSPCMNNAIGYIKGLTDDDLKNKNIGSVTELLKAVKMLCVYLWPQEIASTSTLCLDVILRMLKCSHFNARMNGLKELIKLIDDCAATSSSSKAAIDSEQLLNWMAENNVLSITLESNIDQAQYMDKIKSIIEFIGPRLSVEELTKIWSMQDRQNCQVVDNIHGIMAAASTKFSQQQFDHLITLISKAWRGGSDITWRRLLTFIGKLGKESNQGKVSSKLLDLLWEL
;
A
#
# COMPACT_ATOMS: atom_id res chain seq x y z
N ALA A 1 -13.34 18.77 -11.03
CA ALA A 1 -14.06 18.83 -12.33
C ALA A 1 -14.05 17.50 -13.05
N PHE A 2 -12.92 16.79 -13.15
CA PHE A 2 -12.84 15.51 -13.87
C PHE A 2 -13.20 14.29 -13.00
N ASP A 3 -13.35 14.48 -11.69
CA ASP A 3 -13.67 13.41 -10.75
C ASP A 3 -15.10 12.89 -10.91
N PRO A 4 -15.33 11.64 -11.37
CA PRO A 4 -16.67 11.10 -11.54
C PRO A 4 -17.43 10.89 -10.22
N GLU A 5 -16.71 10.81 -9.10
CA GLU A 5 -17.30 10.66 -7.76
C GLU A 5 -17.68 12.01 -7.14
N ALA A 6 -17.40 13.12 -7.83
CA ALA A 6 -17.89 14.42 -7.38
C ALA A 6 -19.43 14.42 -7.37
N GLU A 7 -20.01 14.98 -6.31
CA GLU A 7 -21.47 14.98 -6.06
C GLU A 7 -22.28 15.43 -7.28
N PHE A 8 -21.80 16.45 -8.01
CA PHE A 8 -22.44 16.92 -9.24
C PHE A 8 -22.53 15.84 -10.32
N HIS A 9 -21.45 15.10 -10.56
CA HIS A 9 -21.42 14.05 -11.59
C HIS A 9 -22.27 12.85 -11.20
N ILE A 10 -22.23 12.45 -9.94
CA ILE A 10 -23.10 11.39 -9.41
C ILE A 10 -24.59 11.75 -9.59
N LYS A 11 -24.99 12.98 -9.21
CA LYS A 11 -26.39 13.43 -9.34
C LYS A 11 -26.87 13.54 -10.80
N ASN A 12 -25.96 13.69 -11.76
CA ASN A 12 -26.29 13.89 -13.17
C ASN A 12 -25.79 12.77 -14.09
N LYS A 13 -25.45 11.60 -13.53
CA LYS A 13 -24.80 10.49 -14.26
C LYS A 13 -25.61 9.91 -15.43
N SER A 14 -26.94 10.08 -15.43
CA SER A 14 -27.85 9.60 -16.49
C SER A 14 -27.84 10.48 -17.75
N ARG A 15 -27.29 11.70 -17.67
CA ARG A 15 -27.31 12.66 -18.78
C ARG A 15 -26.40 12.21 -19.92
N GLN A 16 -26.91 12.20 -21.15
CA GLN A 16 -26.14 11.86 -22.35
C GLN A 16 -25.15 12.98 -22.75
N SER A 17 -24.05 12.62 -23.39
CA SER A 17 -23.09 13.60 -23.94
C SER A 17 -23.72 14.39 -25.08
N SER A 18 -23.41 15.68 -25.17
CA SER A 18 -23.85 16.55 -26.28
C SER A 18 -22.72 16.85 -27.26
N LEU A 19 -21.72 15.95 -27.37
CA LEU A 19 -20.62 16.12 -28.31
C LEU A 19 -21.13 16.13 -29.76
N GLU A 20 -20.71 17.12 -30.53
CA GLU A 20 -21.07 17.23 -31.95
C GLU A 20 -20.42 16.12 -32.79
N GLN A 21 -21.15 15.63 -33.80
CA GLN A 21 -20.65 14.61 -34.72
C GLN A 21 -19.49 15.15 -35.56
N GLY A 22 -18.42 14.36 -35.71
CA GLY A 22 -17.24 14.70 -36.53
C GLY A 22 -16.07 15.34 -35.78
N LEU A 23 -16.21 15.67 -34.50
CA LEU A 23 -15.11 16.13 -33.65
C LEU A 23 -14.26 14.95 -33.14
N VAL A 24 -12.98 15.21 -32.87
CA VAL A 24 -12.09 14.24 -32.21
C VAL A 24 -12.64 13.90 -30.82
N VAL A 25 -12.84 12.61 -30.56
CA VAL A 25 -13.40 12.11 -29.31
C VAL A 25 -12.26 11.72 -28.36
N TYR A 26 -12.07 12.49 -27.30
CA TYR A 26 -11.08 12.26 -26.23
C TYR A 26 -11.66 11.45 -25.06
N ALA A 27 -12.98 11.44 -24.88
CA ALA A 27 -13.65 10.67 -23.84
C ALA A 27 -14.94 10.03 -24.37
N LYS A 28 -15.20 8.78 -23.96
CA LYS A 28 -16.38 7.98 -24.35
C LYS A 28 -16.93 7.20 -23.15
N SER A 29 -18.25 7.05 -23.07
CA SER A 29 -18.88 6.16 -22.07
C SER A 29 -18.56 4.70 -22.40
N ARG A 30 -18.41 3.88 -21.36
CA ARG A 30 -18.28 2.41 -21.48
C ARG A 30 -19.60 1.66 -21.24
N GLY A 31 -20.67 2.36 -20.84
CA GLY A 31 -21.97 1.76 -20.51
C GLY A 31 -23.16 2.64 -20.89
N SER A 32 -24.33 2.01 -21.06
CA SER A 32 -25.57 2.68 -21.50
C SER A 32 -26.44 3.22 -20.36
N LEU A 33 -26.35 2.63 -19.16
CA LEU A 33 -27.20 2.98 -18.01
C LEU A 33 -26.81 4.33 -17.38
N ASP A 34 -25.52 4.53 -17.11
CA ASP A 34 -24.97 5.76 -16.53
C ASP A 34 -23.88 6.30 -17.48
N PRO A 35 -24.22 7.13 -18.48
CA PRO A 35 -23.28 7.62 -19.49
C PRO A 35 -22.33 8.74 -19.03
N TYR A 36 -22.59 9.41 -17.90
CA TYR A 36 -21.78 10.53 -17.39
C TYR A 36 -21.53 11.65 -18.41
N GLY A 37 -22.53 12.02 -19.20
CA GLY A 37 -22.37 12.91 -20.35
C GLY A 37 -21.77 14.29 -20.04
N TRP A 38 -22.06 14.89 -18.87
CA TRP A 38 -21.42 16.16 -18.49
C TRP A 38 -19.91 16.01 -18.32
N LEU A 39 -19.46 14.92 -17.71
CA LEU A 39 -18.04 14.62 -17.56
C LEU A 39 -17.39 14.39 -18.94
N LEU A 40 -18.03 13.60 -19.80
CA LEU A 40 -17.56 13.36 -21.17
C LEU A 40 -17.40 14.68 -21.95
N ASP A 41 -18.39 15.56 -21.89
CA ASP A 41 -18.35 16.84 -22.60
C ASP A 41 -17.22 17.74 -22.09
N ILE A 42 -16.99 17.77 -20.78
CA ILE A 42 -15.91 18.54 -20.17
C ILE A 42 -14.53 18.03 -20.65
N ILE A 43 -14.32 16.71 -20.64
CA ILE A 43 -13.04 16.11 -21.08
C ILE A 43 -12.83 16.33 -22.58
N ASN A 44 -13.86 16.12 -23.40
CA ASN A 44 -13.80 16.39 -24.83
C ASN A 44 -13.57 17.88 -25.14
N LYS A 45 -14.19 18.79 -24.37
CA LYS A 45 -13.96 20.23 -24.51
C LYS A 45 -12.55 20.65 -24.10
N PHE A 46 -11.99 19.99 -23.08
CA PHE A 46 -10.59 20.16 -22.69
C PHE A 46 -9.65 19.73 -23.82
N GLY A 47 -9.86 18.55 -24.40
CA GLY A 47 -9.05 18.05 -25.51
C GLY A 47 -9.14 18.94 -26.75
N SER A 48 -10.35 19.31 -27.19
CA SER A 48 -10.55 20.21 -28.35
C SER A 48 -9.97 21.62 -28.17
N ARG A 49 -9.68 22.07 -26.94
CA ARG A 49 -8.98 23.32 -26.65
C ARG A 49 -7.45 23.14 -26.50
N GLY A 50 -6.91 21.99 -26.93
CA GLY A 50 -5.48 21.65 -26.87
C GLY A 50 -5.00 21.36 -25.44
N GLY A 51 -5.89 20.89 -24.56
CA GLY A 51 -5.54 20.61 -23.17
C GLY A 51 -4.47 19.53 -23.01
N PHE A 52 -4.56 18.45 -23.80
CA PHE A 52 -3.56 17.38 -23.81
C PHE A 52 -2.22 17.87 -24.37
N ASP A 53 -2.22 18.69 -25.42
CA ASP A 53 -1.01 19.29 -25.98
C ASP A 53 -0.31 20.21 -24.97
N LYS A 54 -1.08 20.97 -24.17
CA LYS A 54 -0.53 21.80 -23.09
C LYS A 54 0.13 20.97 -22.00
N ILE A 55 -0.46 19.84 -21.62
CA ILE A 55 0.17 18.89 -20.67
C ILE A 55 1.47 18.37 -21.28
N LEU A 56 1.43 17.88 -22.52
CA LEU A 56 2.60 17.36 -23.22
C LEU A 56 3.74 18.39 -23.30
N ASN A 57 3.42 19.63 -23.69
CA ASN A 57 4.38 20.72 -23.76
C ASN A 57 5.03 21.00 -22.39
N LYS A 58 4.23 20.95 -21.30
CA LYS A 58 4.75 21.14 -19.94
C LYS A 58 5.71 20.02 -19.53
N PHE A 59 5.45 18.78 -19.96
CA PHE A 59 6.37 17.64 -19.77
C PHE A 59 7.66 17.74 -20.60
N GLY A 60 7.75 18.68 -21.54
CA GLY A 60 9.01 19.03 -22.22
C GLY A 60 9.97 19.84 -21.34
N GLU A 61 9.53 20.29 -20.17
CA GLU A 61 10.35 20.99 -19.18
C GLU A 61 10.86 20.03 -18.09
N ASN A 62 11.79 20.49 -17.24
CA ASN A 62 12.26 19.75 -16.06
C ASN A 62 11.24 19.84 -14.92
N LEU A 63 10.27 18.92 -14.91
CA LEU A 63 9.23 18.86 -13.89
C LEU A 63 9.68 18.06 -12.65
N THR A 64 9.19 18.48 -11.50
CA THR A 64 9.25 17.71 -10.25
C THR A 64 8.17 16.63 -10.22
N ALA A 65 8.32 15.62 -9.35
CA ALA A 65 7.30 14.59 -9.13
C ALA A 65 5.91 15.18 -8.80
N ASN A 66 5.87 16.26 -8.01
CA ASN A 66 4.63 16.93 -7.62
C ASN A 66 3.93 17.58 -8.83
N GLU A 67 4.70 18.25 -9.70
CA GLU A 67 4.14 18.87 -10.91
C GLU A 67 3.64 17.81 -11.90
N MET A 68 4.40 16.73 -12.10
CA MET A 68 3.96 15.60 -12.91
C MET A 68 2.67 14.97 -12.34
N ALA A 69 2.61 14.77 -11.02
CA ALA A 69 1.43 14.22 -10.36
C ALA A 69 0.23 15.15 -10.53
N ALA A 70 0.40 16.46 -10.32
CA ALA A 70 -0.66 17.45 -10.49
C ALA A 70 -1.23 17.50 -11.92
N LEU A 71 -0.38 17.26 -12.94
CA LEU A 71 -0.82 17.20 -14.33
C LEU A 71 -1.53 15.89 -14.68
N LEU A 72 -1.06 14.76 -14.17
CA LEU A 72 -1.60 13.43 -14.52
C LEU A 72 -2.80 13.02 -13.67
N ASN A 73 -2.86 13.43 -12.40
CA ASN A 73 -3.89 12.97 -11.46
C ASN A 73 -5.33 13.30 -11.91
N PRO A 74 -5.66 14.50 -12.44
CA PRO A 74 -6.99 14.78 -12.96
C PRO A 74 -7.42 13.82 -14.07
N LEU A 75 -6.47 13.36 -14.90
CA LEU A 75 -6.70 12.38 -15.96
C LEU A 75 -6.82 10.97 -15.41
N ALA A 76 -6.01 10.63 -14.40
CA ALA A 76 -6.02 9.34 -13.72
C ALA A 76 -7.36 9.07 -13.04
N VAL A 77 -7.94 10.07 -12.38
CA VAL A 77 -9.24 9.96 -11.70
C VAL A 77 -10.38 9.69 -12.70
N CYS A 78 -10.32 10.27 -13.90
CA CYS A 78 -11.32 10.04 -14.95
C CYS A 78 -10.91 8.98 -15.99
N ALA A 79 -9.85 8.20 -15.72
CA ALA A 79 -9.19 7.35 -16.72
C ALA A 79 -10.15 6.36 -17.41
N GLN A 80 -11.16 5.89 -16.69
CA GLN A 80 -12.17 4.97 -17.24
C GLN A 80 -12.98 5.56 -18.40
N PHE A 81 -13.09 6.88 -18.49
CA PHE A 81 -13.82 7.57 -19.55
C PHE A 81 -12.93 8.03 -20.70
N LEU A 82 -11.60 8.01 -20.54
CA LEU A 82 -10.68 8.41 -21.61
C LEU A 82 -10.79 7.45 -22.79
N ASN A 83 -10.76 7.99 -24.00
CA ASN A 83 -10.76 7.23 -25.23
C ASN A 83 -9.33 6.79 -25.56
N PRO A 84 -8.98 5.48 -25.48
CA PRO A 84 -7.61 5.04 -25.71
C PRO A 84 -7.11 5.35 -27.12
N ASP A 85 -8.00 5.29 -28.12
CA ASP A 85 -7.66 5.48 -29.54
C ASP A 85 -7.07 6.86 -29.84
N THR A 86 -7.44 7.87 -29.05
CA THR A 86 -6.96 9.26 -29.21
C THR A 86 -5.99 9.67 -28.12
N THR A 87 -6.25 9.29 -26.87
CA THR A 87 -5.48 9.78 -25.71
C THR A 87 -4.16 9.05 -25.49
N CYS A 88 -4.02 7.79 -25.91
CA CYS A 88 -2.77 7.04 -25.72
C CYS A 88 -1.59 7.70 -26.45
N ALA A 89 -1.77 8.10 -27.72
CA ALA A 89 -0.71 8.74 -28.47
C ALA A 89 -0.27 10.08 -27.84
N LEU A 90 -1.24 10.85 -27.31
CA LEU A 90 -0.99 12.16 -26.70
C LEU A 90 -0.29 12.06 -25.35
N LEU A 91 -0.62 11.04 -24.55
CA LEU A 91 -0.13 10.90 -23.19
C LEU A 91 1.09 9.98 -23.06
N SER A 92 1.39 9.14 -24.06
CA SER A 92 2.52 8.21 -24.01
C SER A 92 3.87 8.90 -23.69
N PRO A 93 4.23 10.07 -24.27
CA PRO A 93 5.47 10.75 -23.91
C PRO A 93 5.50 11.20 -22.44
N CYS A 94 4.38 11.71 -21.92
CA CYS A 94 4.25 12.10 -20.51
C CYS A 94 4.43 10.90 -19.58
N MET A 95 3.84 9.75 -19.93
CA MET A 95 3.96 8.51 -19.18
C MET A 95 5.39 7.97 -19.19
N ASN A 96 6.05 7.97 -20.34
CA ASN A 96 7.45 7.55 -20.47
C ASN A 96 8.38 8.43 -19.65
N ASN A 97 8.16 9.75 -19.66
CA ASN A 97 8.92 10.70 -18.83
C ASN A 97 8.68 10.44 -17.33
N ALA A 98 7.41 10.33 -16.89
CA ALA A 98 7.08 10.04 -15.50
C ALA A 98 7.68 8.70 -15.00
N ILE A 99 7.57 7.63 -15.80
CA ILE A 99 8.16 6.32 -15.48
C ILE A 99 9.69 6.42 -15.46
N GLY A 100 10.30 7.13 -16.41
CA GLY A 100 11.74 7.38 -16.46
C GLY A 100 12.24 8.14 -15.23
N TYR A 101 11.52 9.18 -14.82
CA TYR A 101 11.79 9.94 -13.60
C TYR A 101 11.78 9.02 -12.37
N ILE A 102 10.73 8.19 -12.20
CA ILE A 102 10.60 7.28 -11.05
C ILE A 102 11.74 6.24 -11.05
N LYS A 103 12.07 5.67 -12.21
CA LYS A 103 13.19 4.72 -12.35
C LYS A 103 14.55 5.37 -12.06
N GLY A 104 14.70 6.65 -12.36
CA GLY A 104 15.92 7.42 -12.15
C GLY A 104 16.14 7.94 -10.73
N LEU A 105 15.20 7.71 -9.80
CA LEU A 105 15.32 8.17 -8.41
C LEU A 105 16.57 7.59 -7.76
N THR A 106 17.32 8.44 -7.06
CA THR A 106 18.48 8.05 -6.24
C THR A 106 18.05 7.82 -4.79
N ASP A 107 18.92 7.24 -3.97
CA ASP A 107 18.62 7.03 -2.56
C ASP A 107 18.54 8.35 -1.77
N ASP A 108 19.17 9.42 -2.26
CA ASP A 108 19.04 10.75 -1.66
C ASP A 108 17.67 11.38 -1.96
N ASP A 109 17.10 11.10 -3.13
CA ASP A 109 15.72 11.53 -3.45
C ASP A 109 14.70 10.87 -2.52
N LEU A 110 14.93 9.60 -2.14
CA LEU A 110 14.06 8.87 -1.20
C LEU A 110 14.09 9.42 0.23
N LYS A 111 15.16 10.12 0.61
CA LYS A 111 15.29 10.78 1.93
C LYS A 111 14.53 12.11 1.97
N ASN A 112 14.19 12.66 0.81
CA ASN A 112 13.59 13.98 0.70
C ASN A 112 12.13 13.99 1.18
N LYS A 113 11.68 15.14 1.70
CA LYS A 113 10.30 15.33 2.19
C LYS A 113 9.24 15.20 1.09
N ASN A 114 9.64 15.32 -0.17
CA ASN A 114 8.76 15.25 -1.34
C ASN A 114 8.51 13.82 -1.84
N ILE A 115 8.95 12.79 -1.12
CA ILE A 115 8.72 11.39 -1.50
C ILE A 115 7.22 11.03 -1.59
N GLY A 116 6.36 11.72 -0.84
CA GLY A 116 4.90 11.59 -1.00
C GLY A 116 4.40 11.97 -2.39
N SER A 117 5.04 12.94 -3.04
CA SER A 117 4.68 13.31 -4.43
C SER A 117 5.09 12.25 -5.44
N VAL A 118 6.15 11.48 -5.17
CA VAL A 118 6.53 10.33 -6.00
C VAL A 118 5.48 9.23 -5.93
N THR A 119 4.95 8.95 -4.73
CA THR A 119 3.94 7.91 -4.54
C THR A 119 2.61 8.31 -5.16
N GLU A 120 2.24 9.60 -5.09
CA GLU A 120 1.10 10.17 -5.82
C GLU A 120 1.27 10.08 -7.34
N LEU A 121 2.45 10.44 -7.87
CA LEU A 121 2.76 10.31 -9.30
C LEU A 121 2.60 8.86 -9.77
N LEU A 122 3.19 7.92 -9.03
CA LEU A 122 3.13 6.50 -9.33
C LEU A 122 1.69 5.97 -9.29
N LYS A 123 0.86 6.43 -8.33
CA LYS A 123 -0.57 6.10 -8.28
C LYS A 123 -1.30 6.61 -9.52
N ALA A 124 -1.05 7.86 -9.93
CA ALA A 124 -1.65 8.43 -11.14
C ALA A 124 -1.23 7.64 -12.41
N VAL A 125 0.05 7.31 -12.54
CA VAL A 125 0.59 6.48 -13.63
C VAL A 125 -0.11 5.12 -13.67
N LYS A 126 -0.20 4.42 -12.54
CA LYS A 126 -0.83 3.09 -12.45
C LYS A 126 -2.31 3.13 -12.85
N MET A 127 -3.06 4.11 -12.34
CA MET A 127 -4.47 4.30 -12.66
C MET A 127 -4.71 4.57 -14.15
N LEU A 128 -3.84 5.35 -14.80
CA LEU A 128 -3.90 5.55 -16.25
C LEU A 128 -3.62 4.25 -17.01
N CYS A 129 -2.60 3.47 -16.59
CA CYS A 129 -2.27 2.19 -17.22
C CYS A 129 -3.46 1.21 -17.23
N VAL A 130 -4.28 1.16 -16.18
CA VAL A 130 -5.46 0.28 -16.15
C VAL A 130 -6.37 0.42 -17.37
N TYR A 131 -6.52 1.64 -17.88
CA TYR A 131 -7.50 1.95 -18.91
C TYR A 131 -6.87 2.25 -20.27
N LEU A 132 -5.64 2.75 -20.30
CA LEU A 132 -4.95 3.17 -21.53
C LEU A 132 -3.85 2.20 -21.97
N TRP A 133 -3.16 1.55 -21.03
CA TRP A 133 -2.09 0.57 -21.31
C TRP A 133 -2.15 -0.63 -20.36
N PRO A 134 -3.18 -1.51 -20.49
CA PRO A 134 -3.34 -2.63 -19.58
C PRO A 134 -2.12 -3.58 -19.52
N GLN A 135 -1.36 -3.66 -20.61
CA GLN A 135 -0.12 -4.43 -20.69
C GLN A 135 0.99 -3.92 -19.75
N GLU A 136 0.94 -2.65 -19.34
CA GLU A 136 1.95 -2.03 -18.45
C GLU A 136 1.56 -2.12 -16.96
N ILE A 137 0.43 -2.74 -16.61
CA ILE A 137 0.00 -2.86 -15.20
C ILE A 137 1.02 -3.67 -14.38
N ALA A 138 1.56 -4.75 -14.94
CA ALA A 138 2.54 -5.58 -14.26
C ALA A 138 3.88 -4.84 -14.06
N SER A 139 4.36 -4.13 -15.08
CA SER A 139 5.61 -3.38 -15.03
C SER A 139 5.52 -2.21 -14.04
N THR A 140 4.41 -1.48 -14.03
CA THR A 140 4.16 -0.37 -13.08
C THR A 140 3.92 -0.85 -11.65
N SER A 141 3.28 -2.01 -11.46
CA SER A 141 3.15 -2.64 -10.13
C SER A 141 4.51 -3.07 -9.59
N THR A 142 5.38 -3.63 -10.44
CA THR A 142 6.75 -3.98 -10.05
C THR A 142 7.54 -2.74 -9.66
N LEU A 143 7.47 -1.68 -10.47
CA LEU A 143 8.12 -0.40 -10.15
C LEU A 143 7.65 0.19 -8.81
N CYS A 144 6.36 0.05 -8.49
CA CYS A 144 5.81 0.46 -7.20
C CYS A 144 6.45 -0.29 -6.02
N LEU A 145 6.51 -1.61 -6.14
CA LEU A 145 7.12 -2.47 -5.15
C LEU A 145 8.63 -2.18 -5.00
N ASP A 146 9.34 -1.96 -6.10
CA ASP A 146 10.77 -1.62 -6.08
C ASP A 146 11.05 -0.31 -5.34
N VAL A 147 10.25 0.73 -5.59
CA VAL A 147 10.37 2.01 -4.88
C VAL A 147 10.11 1.83 -3.37
N ILE A 148 9.09 1.04 -3.00
CA ILE A 148 8.81 0.71 -1.60
C ILE A 148 10.00 -0.04 -0.97
N LEU A 149 10.53 -1.07 -1.64
CA LEU A 149 11.68 -1.83 -1.12
C LEU A 149 12.89 -0.94 -0.88
N ARG A 150 13.19 -0.04 -1.82
CA ARG A 150 14.29 0.91 -1.69
C ARG A 150 14.07 1.87 -0.52
N MET A 151 12.84 2.35 -0.31
CA MET A 151 12.49 3.14 0.87
C MET A 151 12.71 2.38 2.18
N LEU A 152 12.33 1.09 2.23
CA LEU A 152 12.50 0.24 3.42
C LEU A 152 13.96 -0.11 3.71
N LYS A 153 14.79 -0.26 2.67
CA LYS A 153 16.25 -0.51 2.78
C LYS A 153 17.07 0.76 3.06
N CYS A 154 16.48 1.94 2.89
CA CYS A 154 17.18 3.20 3.11
C CYS A 154 17.62 3.34 4.58
N SER A 155 18.81 3.89 4.82
CA SER A 155 19.31 4.13 6.18
C SER A 155 18.54 5.23 6.93
N HIS A 156 17.80 6.07 6.20
CA HIS A 156 17.11 7.22 6.78
C HIS A 156 15.71 6.85 7.30
N PHE A 157 15.44 7.21 8.57
CA PHE A 157 14.19 6.85 9.25
C PHE A 157 12.93 7.28 8.49
N ASN A 158 12.87 8.52 7.97
CA ASN A 158 11.68 9.00 7.28
C ASN A 158 11.41 8.24 5.97
N ALA A 159 12.47 7.83 5.27
CA ALA A 159 12.32 7.04 4.04
C ALA A 159 11.70 5.68 4.39
N ARG A 160 12.23 4.98 5.40
CA ARG A 160 11.68 3.71 5.90
C ARG A 160 10.23 3.87 6.35
N MET A 161 9.93 4.91 7.12
CA MET A 161 8.58 5.19 7.61
C MET A 161 7.59 5.41 6.46
N ASN A 162 7.99 6.12 5.42
CA ASN A 162 7.16 6.30 4.23
C ASN A 162 6.98 4.99 3.46
N GLY A 163 8.03 4.18 3.33
CA GLY A 163 7.93 2.81 2.80
C GLY A 163 6.90 1.96 3.53
N LEU A 164 6.89 1.99 4.88
CA LEU A 164 5.89 1.27 5.67
C LEU A 164 4.47 1.81 5.43
N LYS A 165 4.29 3.14 5.36
CA LYS A 165 2.98 3.75 5.10
C LYS A 165 2.42 3.36 3.74
N GLU A 166 3.26 3.37 2.70
CA GLU A 166 2.82 2.96 1.36
C GLU A 166 2.53 1.46 1.30
N LEU A 167 3.33 0.62 1.97
CA LEU A 167 3.05 -0.81 2.06
C LEU A 167 1.71 -1.10 2.76
N ILE A 168 1.39 -0.37 3.83
CA ILE A 168 0.08 -0.50 4.50
C ILE A 168 -1.05 -0.07 3.57
N LYS A 169 -0.91 1.02 2.82
CA LYS A 169 -1.91 1.41 1.81
C LYS A 169 -2.16 0.31 0.78
N LEU A 170 -1.10 -0.38 0.32
CA LEU A 170 -1.25 -1.52 -0.59
C LEU A 170 -2.01 -2.68 0.06
N ILE A 171 -1.77 -2.96 1.35
CA ILE A 171 -2.51 -3.97 2.11
C ILE A 171 -3.99 -3.58 2.22
N ASP A 172 -4.28 -2.32 2.55
CA ASP A 172 -5.65 -1.81 2.66
C ASP A 172 -6.37 -1.88 1.30
N ASP A 173 -5.67 -1.56 0.20
CA ASP A 173 -6.19 -1.66 -1.17
C ASP A 173 -6.50 -3.12 -1.56
N CYS A 174 -5.77 -4.12 -1.04
CA CYS A 174 -6.08 -5.54 -1.25
C CYS A 174 -7.41 -5.96 -0.59
N ALA A 175 -7.78 -5.31 0.53
CA ALA A 175 -9.01 -5.59 1.25
C ALA A 175 -10.23 -4.85 0.67
N ALA A 176 -10.02 -3.81 -0.13
CA ALA A 176 -11.08 -2.96 -0.66
C ALA A 176 -11.77 -3.59 -1.90
N THR A 177 -13.09 -3.74 -1.86
CA THR A 177 -13.90 -4.29 -2.97
C THR A 177 -14.29 -3.26 -4.06
N SER A 178 -13.65 -2.09 -4.09
CA SER A 178 -14.07 -0.94 -4.91
C SER A 178 -13.54 -0.97 -6.36
N SER A 179 -14.01 -0.03 -7.20
CA SER A 179 -13.63 0.13 -8.62
C SER A 179 -12.13 0.39 -8.85
N SER A 180 -11.38 0.77 -7.81
CA SER A 180 -9.91 0.84 -7.79
C SER A 180 -9.21 -0.53 -7.86
N SER A 181 -9.96 -1.62 -7.67
CA SER A 181 -9.45 -3.01 -7.65
C SER A 181 -8.69 -3.41 -8.91
N LYS A 182 -9.01 -2.84 -10.08
CA LYS A 182 -8.30 -3.16 -11.33
C LYS A 182 -6.86 -2.66 -11.36
N ALA A 183 -6.55 -1.63 -10.56
CA ALA A 183 -5.20 -1.12 -10.38
C ALA A 183 -4.50 -1.75 -9.17
N ALA A 184 -5.19 -2.51 -8.32
CA ALA A 184 -4.59 -3.04 -7.10
C ALA A 184 -3.58 -4.16 -7.40
N ILE A 185 -2.59 -4.30 -6.53
CA ILE A 185 -1.74 -5.50 -6.52
C ILE A 185 -2.55 -6.58 -5.80
N ASP A 186 -2.59 -7.79 -6.36
CA ASP A 186 -3.29 -8.89 -5.72
C ASP A 186 -2.65 -9.26 -4.37
N SER A 187 -3.48 -9.70 -3.41
CA SER A 187 -3.04 -10.07 -2.07
C SER A 187 -1.97 -11.17 -2.08
N GLU A 188 -2.12 -12.21 -2.90
CA GLU A 188 -1.13 -13.27 -3.01
C GLU A 188 0.16 -12.78 -3.66
N GLN A 189 0.05 -11.94 -4.69
CA GLN A 189 1.22 -11.33 -5.34
C GLN A 189 2.02 -10.49 -4.33
N LEU A 190 1.34 -9.69 -3.52
CA LEU A 190 1.97 -8.85 -2.50
C LEU A 190 2.63 -9.71 -1.41
N LEU A 191 1.97 -10.77 -0.94
CA LEU A 191 2.53 -11.70 0.04
C LEU A 191 3.77 -12.43 -0.48
N ASN A 192 3.74 -12.91 -1.73
CA ASN A 192 4.88 -13.58 -2.37
C ASN A 192 6.07 -12.61 -2.47
N TRP A 193 5.83 -11.39 -2.94
CA TRP A 193 6.86 -10.37 -3.04
C TRP A 193 7.49 -10.02 -1.67
N MET A 194 6.68 -9.91 -0.62
CA MET A 194 7.18 -9.62 0.74
C MET A 194 8.11 -10.72 1.26
N ALA A 195 7.76 -11.99 0.99
CA ALA A 195 8.58 -13.15 1.35
C ALA A 195 9.89 -13.19 0.55
N GLU A 196 9.82 -13.08 -0.79
CA GLU A 196 10.99 -13.11 -1.68
C GLU A 196 12.00 -12.01 -1.34
N ASN A 197 11.52 -10.84 -0.91
CA ASN A 197 12.36 -9.70 -0.59
C ASN A 197 12.72 -9.58 0.90
N ASN A 198 12.36 -10.56 1.73
CA ASN A 198 12.61 -10.58 3.18
C ASN A 198 12.17 -9.27 3.88
N VAL A 199 11.01 -8.74 3.49
CA VAL A 199 10.53 -7.42 3.96
C VAL A 199 10.44 -7.36 5.49
N LEU A 200 9.99 -8.43 6.14
CA LEU A 200 9.93 -8.50 7.60
C LEU A 200 11.30 -8.39 8.26
N SER A 201 12.31 -9.09 7.72
CA SER A 201 13.68 -8.99 8.25
C SER A 201 14.23 -7.57 8.08
N ILE A 202 14.10 -6.99 6.88
CA ILE A 202 14.57 -5.61 6.60
C ILE A 202 13.91 -4.61 7.57
N THR A 203 12.60 -4.73 7.77
CA THR A 203 11.86 -3.81 8.62
C THR A 203 12.18 -3.98 10.10
N LEU A 204 12.40 -5.20 10.58
CA LEU A 204 12.73 -5.48 11.98
C LEU A 204 14.23 -5.35 12.33
N GLU A 205 15.12 -5.16 11.35
CA GLU A 205 16.56 -4.98 11.60
C GLU A 205 16.91 -3.69 12.35
N SER A 206 16.09 -2.64 12.27
CA SER A 206 16.38 -1.37 12.93
C SER A 206 15.12 -0.60 13.34
N ASN A 207 15.27 0.32 14.31
CA ASN A 207 14.19 1.15 14.86
C ASN A 207 13.12 0.35 15.63
N ILE A 208 13.44 -0.85 16.12
CA ILE A 208 12.52 -1.69 16.90
C ILE A 208 12.22 -1.10 18.29
N ASP A 209 13.00 -0.13 18.74
CA ASP A 209 12.74 0.69 19.91
C ASP A 209 11.67 1.77 19.62
N GLN A 210 11.52 2.21 18.37
CA GLN A 210 10.61 3.31 18.02
C GLN A 210 9.15 2.83 17.92
N ALA A 211 8.34 3.19 18.93
CA ALA A 211 6.94 2.73 19.03
C ALA A 211 6.10 3.05 17.77
N GLN A 212 6.23 4.26 17.21
CA GLN A 212 5.48 4.65 16.00
C GLN A 212 5.84 3.81 14.76
N TYR A 213 7.09 3.36 14.67
CA TYR A 213 7.57 2.49 13.59
C TYR A 213 7.02 1.07 13.77
N MET A 214 7.08 0.57 15.01
CA MET A 214 6.55 -0.74 15.36
C MET A 214 5.02 -0.83 15.24
N ASP A 215 4.30 0.25 15.50
CA ASP A 215 2.86 0.34 15.25
C ASP A 215 2.50 0.16 13.77
N LYS A 216 3.35 0.60 12.84
CA LYS A 216 3.17 0.34 11.40
C LYS A 216 3.50 -1.11 11.04
N ILE A 217 4.52 -1.69 11.68
CA ILE A 217 4.84 -3.11 11.49
C ILE A 217 3.70 -4.01 11.97
N LYS A 218 2.94 -3.65 13.02
CA LYS A 218 1.76 -4.42 13.47
C LYS A 218 0.76 -4.68 12.34
N SER A 219 0.43 -3.67 11.54
CA SER A 219 -0.48 -3.83 10.39
C SER A 219 0.10 -4.75 9.31
N ILE A 220 1.41 -4.66 9.06
CA ILE A 220 2.09 -5.49 8.05
C ILE A 220 2.19 -6.95 8.53
N ILE A 221 2.56 -7.18 9.78
CA ILE A 221 2.70 -8.53 10.33
C ILE A 221 1.35 -9.21 10.53
N GLU A 222 0.26 -8.46 10.80
CA GLU A 222 -1.09 -9.00 10.82
C GLU A 222 -1.47 -9.56 9.45
N PHE A 223 -1.13 -8.85 8.37
CA PHE A 223 -1.36 -9.30 7.00
C PHE A 223 -0.53 -10.54 6.63
N ILE A 224 0.74 -10.60 7.05
CA ILE A 224 1.64 -11.72 6.78
C ILE A 224 1.37 -12.92 7.70
N GLY A 225 0.76 -12.69 8.87
CA GLY A 225 0.55 -13.65 9.95
C GLY A 225 0.24 -15.09 9.52
N PRO A 226 -0.76 -15.33 8.66
CA PRO A 226 -1.11 -16.67 8.18
C PRO A 226 0.02 -17.43 7.47
N ARG A 227 1.00 -16.73 6.88
CA ARG A 227 2.12 -17.31 6.13
C ARG A 227 3.43 -17.39 6.90
N LEU A 228 3.49 -16.87 8.12
CA LEU A 228 4.71 -16.92 8.93
C LEU A 228 5.12 -18.36 9.25
N SER A 229 6.36 -18.72 8.91
CA SER A 229 6.93 -19.98 9.37
C SER A 229 7.17 -19.98 10.89
N VAL A 230 7.24 -21.17 11.47
CA VAL A 230 7.57 -21.36 12.89
C VAL A 230 8.98 -20.81 13.20
N GLU A 231 9.89 -20.90 12.23
CA GLU A 231 11.24 -20.37 12.29
C GLU A 231 11.24 -18.84 12.29
N GLU A 232 10.46 -18.20 11.42
CA GLU A 232 10.31 -16.74 11.42
C GLU A 232 9.69 -16.22 12.72
N LEU A 233 8.67 -16.89 13.24
CA LEU A 233 8.08 -16.55 14.54
C LEU A 233 9.11 -16.63 15.67
N THR A 234 9.96 -17.66 15.66
CA THR A 234 11.06 -17.81 16.62
C THR A 234 12.07 -16.68 16.49
N LYS A 235 12.45 -16.30 15.26
CA LYS A 235 13.38 -15.20 15.00
C LYS A 235 12.82 -13.87 15.50
N ILE A 236 11.55 -13.58 15.25
CA ILE A 236 10.90 -12.35 15.73
C ILE A 236 10.85 -12.35 17.26
N TRP A 237 10.49 -13.49 17.87
CA TRP A 237 10.46 -13.62 19.33
C TRP A 237 11.83 -13.37 19.96
N SER A 238 12.91 -13.92 19.40
CA SER A 238 14.27 -13.78 19.96
C SER A 238 14.85 -12.38 19.81
N MET A 239 14.24 -11.49 19.01
CA MET A 239 14.69 -10.09 18.92
C MET A 239 14.54 -9.33 20.24
N GLN A 240 13.73 -9.82 21.18
CA GLN A 240 13.57 -9.21 22.50
C GLN A 240 14.73 -9.53 23.46
N ASP A 241 15.53 -10.55 23.16
CA ASP A 241 16.55 -11.06 24.07
C ASP A 241 17.63 -10.01 24.32
N ARG A 242 17.94 -9.76 25.59
CA ARG A 242 18.93 -8.77 26.05
C ARG A 242 18.65 -7.33 25.57
N GLN A 243 17.42 -7.02 25.19
CA GLN A 243 17.00 -5.68 24.81
C GLN A 243 16.40 -4.91 25.99
N ASN A 244 16.19 -3.60 25.77
CA ASN A 244 15.49 -2.76 26.73
C ASN A 244 13.99 -3.11 26.79
N CYS A 245 13.36 -2.68 27.87
CA CYS A 245 11.93 -2.84 28.13
C CYS A 245 11.02 -2.39 26.96
N GLN A 246 11.32 -1.27 26.33
CA GLN A 246 10.50 -0.75 25.25
C GLN A 246 10.51 -1.65 24.01
N VAL A 247 11.68 -2.18 23.64
CA VAL A 247 11.81 -3.15 22.55
C VAL A 247 11.04 -4.43 22.87
N VAL A 248 11.14 -4.95 24.09
CA VAL A 248 10.36 -6.13 24.53
C VAL A 248 8.86 -5.88 24.36
N ASP A 249 8.35 -4.73 24.79
CA ASP A 249 6.93 -4.39 24.64
C ASP A 249 6.50 -4.24 23.18
N ASN A 250 7.39 -3.72 22.33
CA ASN A 250 7.14 -3.61 20.89
C ASN A 250 7.11 -4.97 20.21
N ILE A 251 8.03 -5.88 20.54
CA ILE A 251 8.05 -7.26 20.04
C ILE A 251 6.79 -8.01 20.48
N HIS A 252 6.42 -7.92 21.76
CA HIS A 252 5.14 -8.46 22.24
C HIS A 252 3.95 -7.84 21.49
N GLY A 253 3.99 -6.55 21.21
CA GLY A 253 2.94 -5.86 20.46
C GLY A 253 2.75 -6.37 19.03
N ILE A 254 3.82 -6.62 18.29
CA ILE A 254 3.74 -7.18 16.92
C ILE A 254 3.31 -8.65 16.94
N MET A 255 3.77 -9.43 17.92
CA MET A 255 3.39 -10.84 18.06
C MET A 255 1.90 -10.97 18.42
N ALA A 256 1.38 -10.06 19.26
CA ALA A 256 -0.04 -10.01 19.58
C ALA A 256 -0.89 -9.72 18.33
N ALA A 257 -0.54 -8.66 17.58
CA ALA A 257 -1.24 -8.29 16.36
C ALA A 257 -1.27 -9.45 15.34
N ALA A 258 -0.13 -10.10 15.12
CA ALA A 258 -0.02 -11.25 14.23
C ALA A 258 -0.86 -12.46 14.70
N SER A 259 -0.95 -12.68 16.01
CA SER A 259 -1.65 -13.83 16.60
C SER A 259 -3.14 -13.90 16.25
N THR A 260 -3.76 -12.78 15.92
CA THR A 260 -5.17 -12.70 15.49
C THR A 260 -5.46 -13.50 14.23
N LYS A 261 -4.43 -13.76 13.41
CA LYS A 261 -4.49 -14.48 12.13
C LYS A 261 -3.71 -15.78 12.13
N PHE A 262 -3.17 -16.22 13.26
CA PHE A 262 -2.38 -17.44 13.33
C PHE A 262 -3.18 -18.71 13.06
N SER A 263 -2.54 -19.67 12.42
CA SER A 263 -2.95 -21.06 12.42
C SER A 263 -2.76 -21.67 13.80
N GLN A 264 -3.37 -22.83 14.03
CA GLN A 264 -3.23 -23.54 15.29
C GLN A 264 -1.77 -23.88 15.62
N GLN A 265 -0.98 -24.30 14.61
CA GLN A 265 0.43 -24.64 14.79
C GLN A 265 1.27 -23.43 15.21
N GLN A 266 1.05 -22.28 14.57
CA GLN A 266 1.75 -21.04 14.90
C GLN A 266 1.43 -20.58 16.33
N PHE A 267 0.16 -20.69 16.72
CA PHE A 267 -0.27 -20.33 18.06
C PHE A 267 0.31 -21.27 19.13
N ASP A 268 0.28 -22.59 18.89
CA ASP A 268 0.85 -23.57 19.82
C ASP A 268 2.36 -23.39 20.00
N HIS A 269 3.06 -23.00 18.93
CA HIS A 269 4.47 -22.62 19.01
C HIS A 269 4.69 -21.35 19.84
N LEU A 270 3.86 -20.32 19.65
CA LEU A 270 3.93 -19.09 20.46
C LEU A 270 3.76 -19.40 21.96
N ILE A 271 2.80 -20.26 22.31
CA ILE A 271 2.62 -20.72 23.70
C ILE A 271 3.88 -21.39 24.22
N THR A 272 4.50 -22.27 23.42
CA THR A 272 5.77 -22.93 23.78
C THR A 272 6.89 -21.93 24.05
N LEU A 273 6.99 -20.87 23.24
CA LEU A 273 7.98 -19.79 23.44
C LEU A 273 7.72 -19.02 24.75
N ILE A 274 6.45 -18.72 25.05
CA ILE A 274 6.05 -18.05 26.30
C ILE A 274 6.41 -18.91 27.51
N SER A 275 6.06 -20.20 27.51
CA SER A 275 6.38 -21.13 28.61
C SER A 275 7.89 -21.23 28.83
N LYS A 276 8.68 -21.24 27.75
CA LYS A 276 10.14 -21.30 27.83
C LYS A 276 10.72 -20.00 28.41
N ALA A 277 10.19 -18.84 28.00
CA ALA A 277 10.58 -17.54 28.54
C ALA A 277 10.18 -17.37 30.02
N TRP A 278 9.06 -17.97 30.43
CA TRP A 278 8.60 -17.95 31.82
C TRP A 278 9.56 -18.70 32.75
N ARG A 279 9.96 -19.92 32.39
CA ARG A 279 10.84 -20.77 33.23
C ARG A 279 12.22 -20.16 33.49
N GLY A 280 12.72 -19.32 32.57
CA GLY A 280 13.98 -18.60 32.72
C GLY A 280 13.83 -17.14 33.10
N GLY A 281 12.61 -16.70 33.42
CA GLY A 281 12.25 -15.30 33.61
C GLY A 281 12.62 -14.73 34.98
N SER A 282 12.60 -13.40 35.07
CA SER A 282 12.66 -12.63 36.32
C SER A 282 11.30 -11.96 36.61
N ASP A 283 11.10 -11.38 37.79
CA ASP A 283 9.88 -10.62 38.14
C ASP A 283 9.43 -9.61 37.07
N ILE A 284 10.39 -8.93 36.43
CA ILE A 284 10.12 -7.95 35.37
C ILE A 284 9.65 -8.66 34.10
N THR A 285 10.31 -9.77 33.75
CA THR A 285 9.95 -10.62 32.60
C THR A 285 8.56 -11.21 32.79
N TRP A 286 8.26 -11.76 33.96
CA TRP A 286 6.95 -12.35 34.29
C TRP A 286 5.82 -11.32 34.19
N ARG A 287 5.97 -10.13 34.77
CA ARG A 287 4.96 -9.06 34.64
C ARG A 287 4.66 -8.70 33.18
N ARG A 288 5.70 -8.67 32.34
CA ARG A 288 5.57 -8.37 30.90
C ARG A 288 4.91 -9.51 30.14
N LEU A 289 5.29 -10.76 30.43
CA LEU A 289 4.65 -11.95 29.86
C LEU A 289 3.16 -12.00 30.24
N LEU A 290 2.80 -11.72 31.49
CA LEU A 290 1.38 -11.63 31.90
C LEU A 290 0.63 -10.54 31.13
N THR A 291 1.24 -9.36 30.96
CA THR A 291 0.67 -8.28 30.14
C THR A 291 0.49 -8.71 28.69
N PHE A 292 1.46 -9.44 28.13
CA PHE A 292 1.41 -9.97 26.78
C PHE A 292 0.32 -11.04 26.60
N ILE A 293 0.24 -12.01 27.51
CA ILE A 293 -0.83 -13.03 27.56
C ILE A 293 -2.21 -12.36 27.63
N GLY A 294 -2.35 -11.32 28.46
CA GLY A 294 -3.59 -10.53 28.54
C GLY A 294 -3.95 -9.85 27.22
N LYS A 295 -2.96 -9.32 26.47
CA LYS A 295 -3.18 -8.77 25.12
C LYS A 295 -3.59 -9.85 24.13
N LEU A 296 -2.93 -11.02 24.12
CA LEU A 296 -3.30 -12.16 23.28
C LEU A 296 -4.77 -12.56 23.50
N GLY A 297 -5.21 -12.63 24.76
CA GLY A 297 -6.60 -12.95 25.10
C GLY A 297 -7.60 -11.87 24.64
N LYS A 298 -7.23 -10.59 24.73
CA LYS A 298 -8.08 -9.48 24.30
C LYS A 298 -8.25 -9.41 22.77
N GLU A 299 -7.20 -9.72 22.03
CA GLU A 299 -7.17 -9.64 20.57
C GLU A 299 -7.72 -10.91 19.89
N SER A 300 -7.83 -12.03 20.64
CA SER A 300 -8.38 -13.28 20.10
C SER A 300 -9.90 -13.24 19.96
N ASN A 301 -10.39 -13.14 18.73
CA ASN A 301 -11.81 -13.34 18.40
C ASN A 301 -12.22 -14.83 18.36
N GLN A 302 -11.32 -15.75 18.71
CA GLN A 302 -11.55 -17.20 18.63
C GLN A 302 -11.58 -17.82 20.03
N GLY A 303 -12.73 -18.34 20.46
CA GLY A 303 -12.89 -18.90 21.82
C GLY A 303 -11.94 -20.05 22.18
N LYS A 304 -11.36 -20.75 21.18
CA LYS A 304 -10.35 -21.80 21.39
C LYS A 304 -8.97 -21.25 21.84
N VAL A 305 -8.68 -19.99 21.54
CA VAL A 305 -7.45 -19.32 21.98
C VAL A 305 -7.54 -18.99 23.47
N SER A 306 -8.71 -18.52 23.92
CA SER A 306 -8.94 -18.17 25.33
C SER A 306 -8.78 -19.37 26.27
N SER A 307 -9.25 -20.56 25.89
CA SER A 307 -9.06 -21.76 26.73
C SER A 307 -7.58 -22.13 26.87
N LYS A 308 -6.82 -22.13 25.76
CA LYS A 308 -5.38 -22.44 25.80
C LYS A 308 -4.57 -21.40 26.59
N LEU A 309 -4.94 -20.13 26.54
CA LEU A 309 -4.30 -19.09 27.33
C LEU A 309 -4.60 -19.24 28.83
N LEU A 310 -5.81 -19.68 29.19
CA LEU A 310 -6.16 -20.00 30.57
C LEU A 310 -5.42 -21.24 31.07
N ASP A 311 -5.32 -22.28 30.24
CA ASP A 311 -4.55 -23.49 30.55
C ASP A 311 -3.07 -23.12 30.76
N LEU A 312 -2.50 -22.29 29.88
CA LEU A 312 -1.15 -21.75 30.05
C LEU A 312 -1.02 -21.02 31.41
N LEU A 313 -1.90 -20.06 31.70
CA LEU A 313 -1.86 -19.33 32.98
C LEU A 313 -1.98 -20.22 34.21
N TRP A 314 -2.66 -21.37 34.08
CA TRP A 314 -2.79 -22.36 35.15
C TRP A 314 -1.51 -23.21 35.33
N GLU A 315 -0.74 -23.42 34.25
CA GLU A 315 0.51 -24.18 34.26
C GLU A 315 1.77 -23.35 34.57
N LEU A 316 1.70 -22.02 34.46
CA LEU A 316 2.77 -21.06 34.73
C LEU A 316 3.00 -20.81 36.23
#